data_AF-A0A914QH34-F1
#
_entry.id   AF-A0A914QH34-F1
#
_cell.length_a   1.000
_cell.length_b   1.000
_cell.length_c   1.000
_cell.angle_alpha   90.00
_cell.angle_beta   90.00
_cell.angle_gamma   90.00
#
_symmetry.space_group_name_H-M   'P 1'
#
loop_
_entity.id
_entity.type
_entity.pdbx_description
1 polymer ?
#
loop_
_entity_poly.entity_id
_entity_poly.type
_entity_poly.pdbx_seq_one_letter_code
_entity_poly.pdbx_strand_id
1 'polypeptide(L)'
;MSYLQNGRFFNAPRRPLPRSTAAVKIIDKLDDHKLKQLARCCICFENYSLNTRAPICAPCGHSFCAVCIRMLIYGNLVCCCICRKVTFFGPKELGKNTNNLNGI
;
A
#
# COMPACT_ATOMS: atom_id res chain seq x y z
N MET A 1 18.22 -19.35 -19.11
CA MET A 1 18.23 -20.46 -20.08
C MET A 1 16.77 -20.82 -20.37
N SER A 2 16.31 -20.55 -21.59
CA SER A 2 14.96 -20.87 -22.09
C SER A 2 15.01 -22.18 -22.88
N TYR A 3 13.94 -22.98 -22.81
CA TYR A 3 13.85 -24.26 -23.53
C TYR A 3 12.69 -24.22 -24.54
N LEU A 4 12.88 -24.90 -25.68
CA LEU A 4 11.91 -24.98 -26.78
C LEU A 4 11.08 -26.26 -26.64
N GLN A 5 9.75 -26.12 -26.60
CA GLN A 5 8.82 -27.24 -26.70
C GLN A 5 7.65 -26.82 -27.60
N ASN A 6 7.33 -27.61 -28.62
CA ASN A 6 6.23 -27.37 -29.55
C ASN A 6 6.23 -25.96 -30.20
N GLY A 7 7.41 -25.48 -30.62
CA GLY A 7 7.55 -24.23 -31.39
C GLY A 7 7.26 -22.94 -30.63
N ARG A 8 7.11 -22.99 -29.29
CA ARG A 8 6.94 -21.81 -28.43
C ARG A 8 8.11 -21.67 -27.48
N PHE A 9 8.63 -20.45 -27.35
CA PHE A 9 9.66 -20.13 -26.37
C PHE A 9 9.03 -20.02 -24.98
N PHE A 10 9.36 -20.96 -24.09
CA PHE A 10 8.95 -20.89 -22.69
C PHE A 10 10.08 -20.30 -21.84
N ASN A 11 9.77 -19.24 -21.10
CA ASN A 11 10.66 -18.74 -20.06
C ASN A 11 10.68 -19.73 -18.89
N ALA A 12 11.88 -20.06 -18.38
CA ALA A 12 12.01 -20.87 -17.17
C ALA A 12 11.22 -20.21 -16.02
N PRO A 13 10.50 -20.99 -15.18
CA PRO A 13 9.81 -20.44 -14.02
C PRO A 13 10.82 -19.72 -13.14
N ARG A 14 10.53 -18.46 -12.79
CA ARG A 14 11.40 -17.68 -11.90
C ARG A 14 11.48 -18.43 -10.57
N ARG A 15 12.65 -18.99 -10.26
CA ARG A 15 12.90 -19.61 -8.96
C ARG A 15 12.84 -18.49 -7.90
N PRO A 16 11.96 -18.54 -6.90
CA PRO A 16 11.92 -17.52 -5.86
C PRO A 16 13.26 -17.48 -5.12
N LEU A 17 13.84 -16.29 -4.98
CA LEU A 17 15.03 -16.08 -4.16
C LEU A 17 14.69 -16.40 -2.69
N PRO A 18 15.55 -17.11 -1.95
CA PRO A 18 15.30 -17.40 -0.54
C PRO A 18 15.40 -16.10 0.25
N ARG A 19 14.26 -15.49 0.55
CA ARG A 19 14.16 -14.34 1.46
C ARG A 19 14.13 -14.87 2.89
N SER A 20 14.99 -14.33 3.74
CA SER A 20 15.23 -14.71 5.15
C SER A 20 13.96 -15.15 5.90
N THR A 21 13.97 -16.38 6.39
CA THR A 21 12.81 -17.20 6.77
C THR A 21 12.09 -16.83 8.06
N ALA A 22 12.56 -15.85 8.84
CA ALA A 22 11.93 -15.47 10.10
C ALA A 22 10.78 -14.45 9.92
N ALA A 23 10.98 -13.42 9.09
CA ALA A 23 9.98 -12.37 8.87
C ALA A 23 8.82 -12.80 7.95
N VAL A 24 9.05 -13.78 7.06
CA VAL A 24 8.04 -14.23 6.07
C VAL A 24 6.91 -15.05 6.72
N LYS A 25 7.19 -15.76 7.82
CA LYS A 25 6.24 -16.68 8.49
C LYS A 25 4.97 -16.00 9.03
N ILE A 26 4.99 -14.69 9.26
CA ILE A 26 3.83 -13.92 9.74
C ILE A 26 2.89 -13.58 8.58
N ILE A 27 3.44 -13.37 7.37
CA ILE A 27 2.71 -12.96 6.18
C ILE A 27 1.96 -14.15 5.58
N ASP A 28 2.51 -15.36 5.65
CA ASP A 28 1.86 -16.59 5.17
C ASP A 28 0.55 -16.93 5.91
N LYS A 29 0.31 -16.34 7.08
CA LYS A 29 -0.94 -16.51 7.86
C LYS A 29 -2.02 -15.47 7.52
N LEU A 30 -1.70 -14.48 6.70
CA LEU A 30 -2.70 -13.54 6.17
C LEU A 30 -3.27 -14.14 4.91
N ASP A 31 -4.52 -14.58 4.99
CA ASP A 31 -5.29 -15.02 3.85
C ASP A 31 -5.32 -13.92 2.77
N ASP A 32 -5.14 -14.31 1.49
CA ASP A 32 -5.13 -13.39 0.34
C ASP A 32 -6.34 -12.45 0.31
N HIS A 33 -7.46 -12.93 0.84
CA HIS A 33 -8.69 -12.18 1.00
C HIS A 33 -8.53 -11.02 1.99
N LYS A 34 -7.93 -11.26 3.17
CA LYS A 34 -7.64 -10.23 4.17
C LYS A 34 -6.59 -9.23 3.70
N LEU A 35 -5.57 -9.67 2.96
CA LEU A 35 -4.61 -8.79 2.28
C LEU A 35 -5.30 -7.86 1.28
N LYS A 36 -6.23 -8.38 0.46
CA LYS A 36 -7.04 -7.54 -0.44
C LYS A 36 -7.91 -6.54 0.32
N GLN A 37 -8.43 -6.90 1.49
CA GLN A 37 -9.21 -5.98 2.32
C GLN A 37 -8.38 -4.87 2.97
N LEU A 38 -7.10 -5.10 3.24
CA LEU A 38 -6.17 -4.09 3.75
C LEU A 38 -5.67 -3.15 2.64
N ALA A 39 -5.67 -3.61 1.39
CA ALA A 39 -5.20 -2.87 0.24
C ALA A 39 -6.27 -2.01 -0.46
N ARG A 40 -7.38 -1.70 0.22
CA ARG A 40 -8.48 -0.87 -0.32
C ARG A 40 -8.78 0.33 0.58
N CYS A 41 -9.26 1.41 -0.02
CA CYS A 41 -9.72 2.57 0.71
C CYS A 41 -11.10 2.34 1.34
N CYS A 42 -11.31 2.77 2.59
CA CYS A 42 -12.60 2.65 3.26
C CYS A 42 -13.69 3.62 2.77
N ILE A 43 -13.34 4.60 1.92
CA ILE A 43 -14.28 5.61 1.41
C ILE A 43 -14.81 5.22 0.03
N CYS A 44 -13.91 5.00 -0.94
CA CYS A 44 -14.29 4.62 -2.30
C CYS A 44 -14.28 3.12 -2.55
N PHE A 45 -13.82 2.30 -1.60
CA PHE A 45 -13.68 0.84 -1.71
C PHE A 45 -12.78 0.33 -2.84
N GLU A 46 -12.07 1.23 -3.53
CA GLU A 46 -11.11 0.87 -4.56
C GLU A 46 -9.73 0.54 -3.99
N ASN A 47 -8.99 -0.29 -4.72
CA ASN A 47 -7.63 -0.69 -4.39
C ASN A 47 -6.65 0.49 -4.46
N TYR A 48 -5.67 0.47 -3.57
CA TYR A 48 -4.56 1.41 -3.62
C TYR A 48 -3.66 1.13 -4.83
N SER A 49 -3.22 2.20 -5.48
CA SER A 49 -2.27 2.14 -6.59
C SER A 49 -1.11 3.09 -6.33
N LEU A 50 0.11 2.72 -6.71
CA LEU A 50 1.28 3.56 -6.45
C LEU A 50 1.23 4.90 -7.22
N ASN A 51 0.55 4.94 -8.37
CA ASN A 51 0.58 6.11 -9.25
C ASN A 51 -0.50 7.15 -8.93
N THR A 52 -1.75 6.70 -8.71
CA THR A 52 -2.91 7.62 -8.66
C THR A 52 -3.65 7.57 -7.32
N ARG A 53 -3.64 6.41 -6.66
CA ARG A 53 -4.39 6.15 -5.42
C ARG A 53 -3.46 5.70 -4.31
N ALA A 54 -2.31 6.35 -4.19
CA ALA A 54 -1.34 6.01 -3.16
C ALA A 54 -2.01 6.16 -1.77
N PRO A 55 -1.81 5.21 -0.85
CA PRO A 55 -2.36 5.32 0.49
C PRO A 55 -1.64 6.44 1.25
N ILE A 56 -2.39 7.35 1.84
CA ILE A 56 -1.91 8.42 2.70
C ILE A 56 -2.44 8.15 4.10
N CYS A 57 -1.54 8.08 5.07
CA CYS A 57 -1.90 7.93 6.47
C CYS A 57 -2.29 9.28 7.05
N ALA A 58 -3.49 9.36 7.62
CA ALA A 58 -3.85 10.46 8.51
C ALA A 58 -3.05 10.37 9.81
N PRO A 59 -2.86 11.49 10.56
CA PRO A 59 -2.11 11.49 11.83
C PRO A 59 -2.65 10.52 12.89
N CYS A 60 -3.92 10.10 12.75
CA CYS A 60 -4.52 9.07 13.59
C CYS A 60 -4.10 7.62 13.26
N GLY A 61 -3.28 7.39 12.23
CA GLY A 61 -2.80 6.08 11.80
C GLY A 61 -3.68 5.36 10.76
N HIS A 62 -4.77 5.96 10.31
CA HIS A 62 -5.64 5.37 9.29
C HIS A 62 -5.24 5.80 7.88
N SER A 63 -5.24 4.85 6.95
CA SER A 63 -4.87 5.09 5.56
C SER A 63 -6.08 5.35 4.67
N PHE A 64 -5.96 6.33 3.78
CA PHE A 64 -6.97 6.70 2.78
C PHE A 64 -6.31 6.86 1.42
N CYS A 65 -7.08 6.75 0.33
CA CYS A 65 -6.52 7.01 -0.98
C CYS A 65 -6.17 8.49 -1.14
N ALA A 66 -5.12 8.82 -1.91
CA ALA A 66 -4.70 10.21 -2.13
C ALA A 66 -5.81 11.12 -2.66
N VAL A 67 -6.76 10.58 -3.43
CA VAL A 67 -7.95 11.31 -3.92
C VAL A 67 -8.94 11.54 -2.78
N CYS A 68 -9.16 10.51 -1.96
CA CYS A 68 -10.17 10.47 -0.91
C CYS A 68 -9.80 11.36 0.27
N ILE A 69 -8.54 11.35 0.67
CA ILE A 69 -8.09 12.17 1.80
C ILE A 69 -8.18 13.66 1.50
N ARG A 70 -8.01 14.08 0.24
CA ARG A 70 -8.20 15.48 -0.18
C ARG A 70 -9.63 15.96 0.05
N MET A 71 -10.62 15.07 -0.08
CA MET A 71 -12.02 15.39 0.21
C MET A 71 -12.32 15.47 1.72
N LEU A 72 -11.47 14.88 2.57
CA LEU A 72 -11.60 14.96 4.03
C LEU A 72 -10.89 16.19 4.63
N ILE A 73 -10.13 16.93 3.83
CA ILE A 73 -9.42 18.13 4.28
C ILE A 73 -10.39 19.31 4.21
N TYR A 74 -10.63 19.93 5.37
CA TYR A 74 -11.39 21.18 5.48
C TYR A 74 -10.47 22.27 6.05
N GLY A 75 -10.00 23.15 5.18
CA GLY A 75 -8.92 24.10 5.52
C GLY A 75 -7.64 23.35 5.87
N ASN A 76 -7.17 23.50 7.12
CA ASN A 76 -5.97 22.82 7.63
C ASN A 76 -6.31 21.64 8.56
N LEU A 77 -7.55 21.15 8.54
CA LEU A 77 -8.00 20.05 9.40
C LEU A 77 -8.38 18.84 8.55
N VAL A 78 -8.02 17.64 9.01
CA VAL A 78 -8.53 16.39 8.47
C VAL A 78 -9.35 15.69 9.55
N CYS A 79 -10.57 15.27 9.20
CA CYS A 79 -11.40 14.44 10.07
C CYS A 79 -11.35 12.99 9.56
N CYS A 80 -10.87 12.07 10.41
CA CYS A 80 -10.84 10.65 10.06
C CYS A 80 -12.26 10.06 10.15
N CYS A 81 -12.78 9.49 9.07
CA CYS A 81 -14.11 8.86 9.08
C CYS A 81 -14.17 7.53 9.87
N ILE A 82 -13.02 6.91 10.17
CA ILE A 82 -12.95 5.64 10.92
C ILE A 82 -13.01 5.89 12.42
N CYS A 83 -12.16 6.78 12.94
CA CYS A 83 -12.04 7.02 14.38
C CYS A 83 -12.54 8.41 14.84
N ARG A 84 -13.04 9.23 13.91
CA ARG A 84 -13.57 10.59 14.15
C ARG A 84 -12.59 11.57 14.81
N LYS A 85 -11.30 11.24 14.82
CA LYS A 85 -10.24 12.15 15.28
C LYS A 85 -10.04 13.26 14.24
N VAL A 86 -10.16 14.50 14.70
CA VAL A 86 -9.81 15.70 13.94
C VAL A 86 -8.35 16.02 14.24
N THR A 87 -7.54 16.13 13.19
CA THR A 87 -6.11 16.41 13.32
C THR A 87 -5.70 17.50 12.36
N PHE A 88 -4.70 18.31 12.73
CA PHE A 88 -4.19 19.36 11.86
C PHE A 88 -3.38 18.74 10.72
N PHE A 89 -3.78 19.02 9.48
CA PHE A 89 -3.12 18.54 8.26
C PHE A 89 -2.17 19.64 7.77
N GLY A 90 -1.03 19.79 8.45
CA GLY A 90 -0.01 20.77 8.07
C GLY A 90 0.82 20.30 6.85
N PRO A 91 1.34 21.22 6.02
CA PRO A 91 2.15 20.89 4.84
C PRO A 91 3.46 20.14 5.15
N LYS A 92 3.86 20.03 6.43
CA LYS A 92 5.06 19.34 6.90
C LYS A 92 4.84 17.90 7.37
N GLU A 93 3.59 17.43 7.42
CA GLU A 93 3.25 16.10 7.97
C GLU A 93 2.88 15.10 6.88
N LEU A 94 3.19 15.42 5.62
CA LEU A 94 3.17 14.43 4.55
C LEU A 94 4.42 13.54 4.70
N GLY A 95 4.39 12.68 5.71
CA GLY A 95 5.17 11.45 5.69
C GLY A 95 4.69 10.65 4.49
N LYS A 96 5.22 10.96 3.31
CA LYS A 96 5.17 10.02 2.19
C LYS A 96 5.66 8.71 2.80
N ASN A 97 4.94 7.62 2.59
CA ASN A 97 5.53 6.30 2.75
C ASN A 97 6.55 6.10 1.61
N THR A 98 7.55 6.99 1.55
CA THR A 98 8.80 6.73 0.89
C THR A 98 9.42 5.66 1.76
N ASN A 99 9.32 4.42 1.32
CA ASN A 99 10.26 3.39 1.69
C ASN A 99 11.63 4.08 1.60
N ASN A 100 12.21 4.38 2.75
CA ASN A 100 13.55 4.91 2.86
C ASN A 100 14.48 3.81 2.35
N LEU A 101 14.68 3.81 1.04
CA LEU A 101 15.94 3.47 0.41
C LEU A 101 16.68 4.79 0.23
N ASN A 102 17.13 5.40 1.33
CA ASN A 102 18.38 6.15 1.30
C ASN A 102 19.43 5.10 0.92
N GLY A 103 20.17 5.24 -0.17
CA GLY A 103 20.95 6.43 -0.47
C GLY A 103 22.37 6.21 0.06
N ILE A 104 23.07 5.27 -0.59
CA ILE A 104 24.51 5.22 -0.88
C ILE A 104 24.69 4.29 -2.07
#